data_AF-A0A960H3T6-F1
#
_entry.id   AF-A0A960H3T6-F1
#
_cell.length_a   1.000
_cell.length_b   1.000
_cell.length_c   1.000
_cell.angle_alpha   90.00
_cell.angle_beta   90.00
_cell.angle_gamma   90.00
#
_symmetry.space_group_name_H-M   'P 1'
#
loop_
_entity.id
_entity.type
_entity.pdbx_description
1 polymer ?
#
loop_
_entity_poly.entity_id
_entity_poly.type
_entity_poly.pdbx_seq_one_letter_code
_entity_poly.pdbx_strand_id
1 'polypeptide(L)'
;DEIARNAYLIRTTLDPKVQNSVKRAIDTVASPTLTGVASVMSVIRPGKDAHRVLAMGDNRGYGLKLDAGQTVQPQPFSLVGDGAGSIFKVFTTAAALDMGMGINAQLDVPAMFQGKGLGSSNLPGCPPQTWCVKNAGGYPAQMSVSDALAQSPNTAFAKLIQQTGVARA
;
A
#
# COMPACT_ATOMS: atom_id res chain seq x y z
N ASP A 1 27.14 -16.38 -9.72
CA ASP A 1 28.41 -17.12 -9.75
C ASP A 1 29.38 -16.78 -8.62
N GLU A 2 29.71 -15.52 -8.35
CA GLU A 2 30.69 -15.19 -7.30
C GLU A 2 30.26 -15.58 -5.87
N ILE A 3 29.04 -15.24 -5.45
CA ILE A 3 28.52 -15.59 -4.10
C ILE A 3 28.49 -17.11 -3.87
N ALA A 4 28.26 -17.89 -4.93
CA ALA A 4 28.17 -19.36 -4.84
C ALA A 4 29.53 -20.06 -4.91
N ARG A 5 30.58 -19.38 -5.39
CA ARG A 5 31.89 -19.99 -5.67
C ARG A 5 33.02 -19.46 -4.77
N ASN A 6 32.83 -18.35 -4.07
CA ASN A 6 33.84 -17.72 -3.21
C ASN A 6 33.35 -17.58 -1.75
N ALA A 7 34.29 -17.43 -0.82
CA ALA A 7 33.99 -17.25 0.60
C ALA A 7 33.81 -15.76 0.96
N TYR A 8 32.59 -15.24 0.80
CA TYR A 8 32.23 -13.89 1.27
C TYR A 8 31.63 -13.91 2.66
N LEU A 9 32.00 -12.92 3.49
CA LEU A 9 31.23 -12.56 4.67
C LEU A 9 30.12 -11.58 4.26
N ILE A 10 28.88 -12.05 4.19
CA ILE A 10 27.72 -11.22 3.90
C ILE A 10 27.14 -10.68 5.20
N ARG A 11 27.18 -9.35 5.37
CA ARG A 11 26.53 -8.66 6.48
C ARG A 11 25.30 -7.94 5.96
N THR A 12 24.13 -8.27 6.50
CA THR A 12 22.87 -7.63 6.15
C THR A 12 22.47 -6.61 7.22
N THR A 13 21.40 -5.87 6.97
CA THR A 13 20.77 -4.97 7.95
C THR A 13 19.73 -5.66 8.82
N LEU A 14 19.47 -6.96 8.59
CA LEU A 14 18.43 -7.70 9.30
C LEU A 14 18.77 -7.79 10.78
N ASP A 15 17.77 -7.50 11.62
CA ASP A 15 17.84 -7.69 13.05
C ASP A 15 17.10 -9.00 13.40
N PRO A 16 17.80 -10.04 13.86
CA PRO A 16 17.17 -11.33 14.16
C PRO A 16 16.03 -11.25 15.17
N LYS A 17 16.06 -10.31 16.13
CA LYS A 17 14.98 -10.13 17.09
C LYS A 17 13.73 -9.58 16.40
N VAL A 18 13.91 -8.59 15.53
CA VAL A 18 12.81 -8.02 14.74
C VAL A 18 12.27 -9.05 13.75
N GLN A 19 13.15 -9.77 13.05
CA GLN A 19 12.79 -10.82 12.09
C GLN A 19 11.92 -11.91 12.74
N ASN A 20 12.31 -12.38 13.93
CA ASN A 20 11.54 -13.39 14.65
C ASN A 20 10.17 -12.87 15.10
N SER A 21 10.07 -11.61 15.50
CA SER A 21 8.78 -10.98 15.84
C SER A 21 7.88 -10.84 14.62
N VAL A 22 8.43 -10.41 13.47
CA VAL A 22 7.69 -10.35 12.20
C VAL A 22 7.16 -11.72 11.82
N LYS A 23 8.00 -12.76 11.83
CA LYS A 23 7.56 -14.11 11.45
C LYS A 23 6.43 -14.64 12.34
N ARG A 24 6.53 -14.45 13.66
CA ARG A 24 5.45 -14.82 14.58
C ARG A 24 4.15 -14.05 14.31
N ALA A 25 4.24 -12.74 14.04
CA ALA A 25 3.07 -11.92 13.81
C ALA A 25 2.32 -12.33 12.53
N ILE A 26 3.04 -12.48 11.41
CA ILE A 26 2.41 -12.86 10.14
C ILE A 26 1.82 -14.27 10.19
N ASP A 27 2.48 -15.22 10.87
CA ASP A 27 1.97 -16.59 11.04
C ASP A 27 0.72 -16.65 11.94
N THR A 28 0.62 -15.73 12.90
CA THR A 28 -0.56 -15.61 13.77
C THR A 28 -1.75 -15.04 13.02
N VAL A 29 -1.52 -14.03 12.16
CA VAL A 29 -2.58 -13.40 11.36
C VAL A 29 -3.04 -14.32 10.23
N ALA A 30 -2.11 -15.01 9.58
CA ALA A 30 -2.40 -15.98 8.54
C ALA A 30 -1.47 -17.19 8.70
N SER A 31 -2.06 -18.33 9.09
CA SER A 31 -1.30 -19.59 9.20
C SER A 31 -0.50 -19.86 7.90
N PRO A 32 0.75 -20.35 7.99
CA PRO A 32 1.56 -20.74 6.84
C PRO A 32 0.86 -21.69 5.87
N THR A 33 -0.09 -22.49 6.36
CA THR A 33 -0.86 -23.48 5.60
C THR A 33 -2.27 -23.02 5.24
N LEU A 34 -2.65 -21.77 5.56
CA LEU A 34 -3.96 -21.24 5.21
C LEU A 34 -4.13 -21.21 3.68
N THR A 35 -5.21 -21.78 3.16
CA THR A 35 -5.44 -21.84 1.71
C THR A 35 -5.67 -20.44 1.13
N GLY A 36 -4.96 -20.12 0.05
CA GLY A 36 -5.22 -18.91 -0.76
C GLY A 36 -4.80 -17.57 -0.16
N VAL A 37 -4.25 -17.54 1.07
CA VAL A 37 -3.88 -16.28 1.75
C VAL A 37 -2.38 -16.23 2.01
N ALA A 38 -1.70 -15.22 1.48
CA ALA A 38 -0.32 -14.90 1.87
C ALA A 38 -0.33 -13.61 2.71
N SER A 39 0.42 -13.62 3.81
CA SER A 39 0.64 -12.45 4.65
C SER A 39 2.12 -12.13 4.64
N VAL A 40 2.45 -10.91 4.22
CA VAL A 40 3.83 -10.44 4.09
C VAL A 40 4.04 -9.19 4.91
N MET A 41 5.26 -8.99 5.39
CA MET A 41 5.60 -7.81 6.17
C MET A 41 7.07 -7.45 5.99
N SER A 42 7.32 -6.17 5.74
CA SER A 42 8.65 -5.57 5.73
C SER A 42 8.75 -4.50 6.81
N VAL A 43 9.79 -4.55 7.63
CA VAL A 43 10.07 -3.54 8.66
C VAL A 43 11.29 -2.75 8.24
N ILE A 44 11.08 -1.47 7.98
CA ILE A 44 12.11 -0.54 7.55
C ILE A 44 12.39 0.42 8.72
N ARG A 45 13.66 0.59 9.06
CA ARG A 45 14.11 1.70 9.92
C ARG A 45 14.20 2.96 9.06
N PRO A 46 13.36 3.98 9.29
CA PRO A 46 13.50 5.25 8.60
C PRO A 46 14.84 5.90 8.91
N GLY A 47 15.38 6.67 7.97
CA GLY A 47 16.62 7.41 8.14
C GLY A 47 16.76 8.46 7.04
N LYS A 48 17.60 9.46 7.28
CA LYS A 48 17.84 10.53 6.29
C LYS A 48 18.64 10.01 5.10
N ASP A 49 19.67 9.22 5.37
CA ASP A 49 20.64 8.77 4.34
C ASP A 49 20.46 7.29 3.95
N ALA A 50 19.80 6.50 4.79
CA ALA A 50 19.60 5.08 4.56
C ALA A 50 18.28 4.59 5.15
N HIS A 51 17.61 3.71 4.41
CA HIS A 51 16.37 3.04 4.81
C HIS A 51 16.67 1.55 5.01
N ARG A 52 17.05 1.20 6.24
CA ARG A 52 17.53 -0.16 6.53
C ARG A 52 16.37 -1.12 6.70
N VAL A 53 16.36 -2.22 5.95
CA VAL A 53 15.42 -3.32 6.15
C VAL A 53 15.86 -4.12 7.37
N LEU A 54 15.09 -4.02 8.46
CA LEU A 54 15.37 -4.74 9.71
C LEU A 54 14.76 -6.14 9.71
N ALA A 55 13.65 -6.31 9.01
CA ALA A 55 13.00 -7.60 8.82
C ALA A 55 12.19 -7.61 7.53
N MET A 56 12.07 -8.80 6.94
CA MET A 56 11.21 -9.06 5.79
C MET A 56 10.73 -10.50 5.89
N GLY A 57 9.42 -10.71 5.84
CA GLY A 57 8.84 -12.02 6.10
C GLY A 57 7.64 -12.31 5.23
N ASP A 58 7.47 -13.59 4.96
CA ASP A 58 6.30 -14.23 4.37
C ASP A 58 5.79 -15.28 5.37
N ASN A 59 4.48 -15.43 5.50
CA ASN A 59 3.91 -16.51 6.29
C ASN A 59 4.20 -17.87 5.64
N ARG A 60 4.37 -17.93 4.32
CA ARG A 60 4.72 -19.14 3.57
C ARG A 60 6.16 -19.59 3.84
N GLY A 61 6.35 -20.92 3.88
CA GLY A 61 7.68 -21.51 3.93
C GLY A 61 8.37 -21.44 2.58
N TYR A 62 9.70 -21.30 2.55
CA TYR A 62 10.43 -21.38 1.29
C TYR A 62 10.46 -22.83 0.77
N GLY A 63 10.07 -23.06 -0.48
CA GLY A 63 10.14 -24.37 -1.12
C GLY A 63 9.10 -24.59 -2.21
N LEU A 64 9.04 -25.82 -2.73
CA LEU A 64 8.21 -26.19 -3.89
C LEU A 64 6.99 -27.05 -3.52
N LYS A 65 6.80 -27.39 -2.24
CA LYS A 65 5.68 -28.21 -1.77
C LYS A 65 4.43 -27.34 -1.52
N LEU A 66 3.63 -27.16 -2.57
CA LEU A 66 2.44 -26.30 -2.53
C LEU A 66 1.39 -26.79 -1.52
N ASP A 67 1.25 -28.10 -1.37
CA ASP A 67 0.38 -28.77 -0.38
C ASP A 67 0.79 -28.45 1.06
N ALA A 68 2.08 -28.20 1.30
CA ALA A 68 2.62 -27.72 2.57
C ALA A 68 2.61 -26.19 2.71
N GLY A 69 1.98 -25.46 1.77
CA GLY A 69 1.96 -23.99 1.77
C GLY A 69 3.33 -23.37 1.50
N GLN A 70 4.22 -24.06 0.79
CA GLN A 70 5.52 -23.52 0.43
C GLN A 70 5.47 -22.69 -0.86
N THR A 71 6.39 -21.73 -0.97
CA THR A 71 6.56 -20.87 -2.15
C THR A 71 8.04 -20.58 -2.40
N VAL A 72 8.40 -20.36 -3.66
CA VAL A 72 9.68 -19.72 -4.05
C VAL A 72 9.47 -18.30 -4.58
N GLN A 73 8.22 -17.83 -4.58
CA GLN A 73 7.88 -16.51 -5.08
C GLN A 73 8.38 -15.44 -4.10
N PRO A 74 8.92 -14.32 -4.60
CA PRO A 74 9.40 -13.21 -3.78
C PRO A 74 8.26 -12.31 -3.25
N GLN A 75 7.23 -12.90 -2.66
CA GLN A 75 5.98 -12.20 -2.33
C GLN A 75 6.15 -10.92 -1.48
N PRO A 76 7.07 -10.86 -0.49
CA PRO A 76 7.24 -9.65 0.33
C PRO A 76 7.74 -8.42 -0.42
N PHE A 77 8.30 -8.58 -1.63
CA PHE A 77 8.91 -7.49 -2.39
C PHE A 77 8.59 -7.49 -3.89
N SER A 78 7.82 -8.46 -4.38
CA SER A 78 7.31 -8.41 -5.75
C SER A 78 6.07 -7.53 -5.86
N LEU A 79 5.95 -6.82 -6.97
CA LEU A 79 4.72 -6.11 -7.31
C LEU A 79 3.62 -7.14 -7.59
N VAL A 80 2.57 -7.12 -6.77
CA VAL A 80 1.34 -7.88 -6.98
C VAL A 80 0.30 -7.01 -7.68
N GLY A 81 -0.52 -7.61 -8.56
CA GLY A 81 -1.36 -6.90 -9.54
C GLY A 81 -2.54 -6.10 -8.99
N ASP A 82 -2.74 -6.04 -7.68
CA ASP A 82 -3.95 -5.46 -7.07
C ASP A 82 -3.82 -3.96 -6.71
N GLY A 83 -2.65 -3.37 -6.97
CA GLY A 83 -2.35 -1.97 -6.64
C GLY A 83 -2.22 -1.72 -5.12
N ALA A 84 -1.84 -0.49 -4.74
CA ALA A 84 -1.61 -0.13 -3.33
C ALA A 84 -2.90 0.13 -2.52
N GLY A 85 -4.06 0.20 -3.19
CA GLY A 85 -5.33 0.58 -2.58
C GLY A 85 -5.27 1.94 -1.87
N SER A 86 -5.98 2.06 -0.75
CA SER A 86 -6.09 3.32 0.01
C SER A 86 -4.77 3.83 0.61
N ILE A 87 -3.70 3.03 0.62
CA ILE A 87 -2.36 3.50 1.01
C ILE A 87 -1.91 4.66 0.10
N PHE A 88 -2.31 4.66 -1.17
CA PHE A 88 -1.93 5.70 -2.13
C PHE A 88 -2.41 7.10 -1.75
N LYS A 89 -3.48 7.21 -0.94
CA LYS A 89 -4.04 8.48 -0.47
C LYS A 89 -3.02 9.33 0.29
N VAL A 90 -2.04 8.71 0.94
CA VAL A 90 -0.95 9.40 1.63
C VAL A 90 -0.10 10.22 0.64
N PHE A 91 0.22 9.67 -0.54
CA PHE A 91 1.04 10.34 -1.54
C PHE A 91 0.30 11.51 -2.19
N THR A 92 -0.96 11.30 -2.58
CA THR A 92 -1.81 12.38 -3.10
C THR A 92 -1.96 13.51 -2.09
N THR A 93 -2.12 13.18 -0.80
CA THR A 93 -2.18 14.19 0.26
C THR A 93 -0.85 14.91 0.43
N ALA A 94 0.27 14.19 0.44
CA ALA A 94 1.60 14.80 0.52
C ALA A 94 1.84 15.78 -0.63
N ALA A 95 1.45 15.44 -1.86
CA ALA A 95 1.52 16.36 -3.00
C ALA A 95 0.66 17.62 -2.79
N ALA A 96 -0.54 17.49 -2.21
CA ALA A 96 -1.39 18.64 -1.87
C ALA A 96 -0.76 19.52 -0.78
N LEU A 97 -0.15 18.92 0.24
CA LEU A 97 0.58 19.64 1.30
C LEU A 97 1.79 20.40 0.73
N ASP A 98 2.53 19.79 -0.19
CA ASP A 98 3.64 20.45 -0.92
C ASP A 98 3.17 21.66 -1.75
N MET A 99 1.93 21.60 -2.25
CA MET A 99 1.25 22.71 -2.91
C MET A 99 0.68 23.77 -1.94
N GLY A 100 0.92 23.64 -0.63
CA GLY A 100 0.51 24.60 0.40
C GLY A 100 -0.83 24.32 1.07
N MET A 101 -1.46 23.17 0.81
CA MET A 101 -2.66 22.76 1.56
C MET A 101 -2.30 22.51 3.03
N GLY A 102 -3.11 23.01 3.96
CA GLY A 102 -2.95 22.72 5.39
C GLY A 102 -3.65 21.42 5.81
N ILE A 103 -3.19 20.79 6.89
CA ILE A 103 -3.80 19.55 7.44
C ILE A 103 -5.24 19.73 7.99
N ASN A 104 -5.67 20.99 8.18
CA ASN A 104 -7.01 21.36 8.61
C ASN A 104 -7.89 21.85 7.45
N ALA A 105 -7.37 21.86 6.22
CA ALA A 105 -8.15 22.21 5.05
C ALA A 105 -9.35 21.27 4.92
N GLN A 106 -10.50 21.80 4.52
CA GLN A 106 -11.72 21.02 4.33
C GLN A 106 -11.74 20.43 2.93
N LEU A 107 -11.93 19.13 2.85
CA LEU A 107 -12.12 18.37 1.63
C LEU A 107 -13.60 18.07 1.46
N ASP A 108 -14.12 18.28 0.24
CA ASP A 108 -15.46 17.82 -0.10
C ASP A 108 -15.47 16.30 -0.24
N VAL A 109 -16.48 15.67 0.33
CA VAL A 109 -16.68 14.22 0.33
C VAL A 109 -18.03 13.89 -0.30
N PRO A 110 -18.20 14.13 -1.61
CA PRO A 110 -19.46 13.83 -2.28
C PRO A 110 -19.72 12.32 -2.27
N ALA A 111 -20.98 11.89 -2.34
CA ALA A 111 -21.32 10.46 -2.40
C ALA A 111 -20.73 9.76 -3.64
N MET A 112 -20.60 10.50 -4.75
CA MET A 112 -19.95 10.07 -5.98
C MET A 112 -19.07 11.20 -6.51
N PHE A 113 -17.88 10.84 -6.99
CA PHE A 113 -17.00 11.70 -7.78
C PHE A 113 -17.06 11.27 -9.25
N GLN A 114 -17.00 12.22 -10.17
CA GLN A 114 -16.87 11.99 -11.60
C GLN A 114 -15.82 12.93 -12.16
N GLY A 115 -14.75 12.39 -12.74
CA GLY A 115 -13.65 13.17 -13.30
C GLY A 115 -13.28 12.69 -14.71
N LYS A 116 -12.96 13.65 -15.59
CA LYS A 116 -12.38 13.36 -16.92
C LYS A 116 -10.88 13.59 -16.89
N GLY A 117 -10.15 12.93 -17.80
CA GLY A 117 -8.69 13.06 -17.91
C GLY A 117 -7.88 12.28 -16.87
N LEU A 118 -8.54 11.46 -16.05
CA LEU A 118 -7.92 10.63 -15.00
C LEU A 118 -8.04 9.12 -15.30
N GLY A 119 -8.35 8.77 -16.55
CA GLY A 119 -8.73 7.42 -16.96
C GLY A 119 -10.24 7.23 -17.06
N SER A 120 -10.68 5.98 -17.04
CA SER A 120 -12.10 5.62 -17.16
C SER A 120 -12.43 4.42 -16.27
N SER A 121 -13.66 4.39 -15.77
CA SER A 121 -14.17 3.28 -14.95
C SER A 121 -15.40 2.64 -15.60
N ASN A 122 -15.67 1.39 -15.27
CA ASN A 122 -16.85 0.63 -15.70
C ASN A 122 -17.99 0.65 -14.67
N LEU A 123 -18.03 1.65 -13.78
CA LEU A 123 -19.08 1.76 -12.78
C LEU A 123 -20.45 1.98 -13.47
N PRO A 124 -21.51 1.23 -13.12
CA PRO A 124 -22.82 1.38 -13.77
C PRO A 124 -23.34 2.82 -13.72
N GLY A 125 -23.71 3.36 -14.89
CA GLY A 125 -24.15 4.75 -15.04
C GLY A 125 -23.03 5.79 -15.11
N CYS A 126 -21.76 5.36 -15.12
CA CYS A 126 -20.64 6.26 -15.38
C CYS A 126 -20.61 6.67 -16.87
N PRO A 127 -20.56 7.97 -17.20
CA PRO A 127 -20.49 8.41 -18.58
C PRO A 127 -19.23 7.89 -19.31
N PRO A 128 -19.25 7.80 -20.66
CA PRO A 128 -18.06 7.45 -21.42
C PRO A 128 -16.86 8.36 -21.10
N GLN A 129 -15.66 7.80 -21.14
CA GLN A 129 -14.39 8.50 -20.88
C GLN A 129 -14.34 9.25 -19.54
N THR A 130 -15.07 8.74 -18.54
CA THR A 130 -15.15 9.32 -17.20
C THR A 130 -14.69 8.31 -16.17
N TRP A 131 -13.94 8.78 -15.19
CA TRP A 131 -13.58 8.04 -14.00
C TRP A 131 -14.57 8.38 -12.88
N CYS A 132 -15.41 7.41 -12.52
CA CYS A 132 -16.40 7.54 -11.47
C CYS A 132 -15.97 6.76 -10.24
N VAL A 133 -16.02 7.42 -9.08
CA VAL A 133 -15.63 6.84 -7.79
C VAL A 133 -16.78 6.98 -6.81
N LYS A 134 -17.03 5.93 -6.03
CA LYS A 134 -17.98 5.94 -4.91
C LYS A 134 -17.26 5.70 -3.59
N ASN A 135 -17.86 6.21 -2.54
CA ASN A 135 -17.48 5.89 -1.17
C ASN A 135 -17.95 4.49 -0.78
N ALA A 136 -17.17 3.82 0.08
CA ALA A 136 -17.51 2.49 0.61
C ALA A 136 -18.61 2.54 1.68
N GLY A 137 -18.81 3.70 2.31
CA GLY A 137 -19.82 3.94 3.34
C GLY A 137 -20.36 5.37 3.28
N GLY A 138 -21.23 5.70 4.25
CA GLY A 138 -21.72 7.06 4.46
C GLY A 138 -20.67 7.89 5.21
N TYR A 139 -20.44 9.10 4.74
CA TYR A 139 -19.48 10.04 5.34
C TYR A 139 -20.10 11.44 5.42
N PRO A 140 -19.73 12.26 6.41
CA PRO A 140 -19.94 13.71 6.37
C PRO A 140 -19.57 14.31 5.01
N ALA A 141 -20.37 15.27 4.55
CA ALA A 141 -20.17 15.90 3.23
C ALA A 141 -18.85 16.67 3.10
N GLN A 142 -18.25 17.06 4.23
CA GLN A 142 -16.93 17.65 4.30
C GLN A 142 -16.15 17.06 5.48
N MET A 143 -14.82 17.01 5.32
CA MET A 143 -13.89 16.54 6.34
C MET A 143 -12.61 17.35 6.28
N SER A 144 -11.95 17.53 7.43
CA SER A 144 -10.56 17.99 7.41
C SER A 144 -9.67 16.95 6.68
N VAL A 145 -8.54 17.37 6.13
CA VAL A 145 -7.54 16.44 5.56
C VAL A 145 -7.18 15.33 6.57
N SER A 146 -7.05 15.70 7.85
CA SER A 146 -6.73 14.76 8.92
C SER A 146 -7.85 13.72 9.13
N ASP A 147 -9.10 14.15 9.17
CA ASP A 147 -10.26 13.24 9.31
C ASP A 147 -10.45 12.38 8.06
N ALA A 148 -10.22 12.94 6.87
CA ALA A 148 -10.30 12.21 5.62
C ALA A 148 -9.23 11.11 5.54
N LEU A 149 -8.00 11.35 5.99
CA LEU A 149 -6.99 10.29 6.06
C LEU A 149 -7.38 9.19 7.07
N ALA A 150 -7.96 9.56 8.20
CA ALA A 150 -8.40 8.60 9.22
C ALA A 150 -9.58 7.72 8.77
N GLN A 151 -10.55 8.31 8.07
CA GLN A 151 -11.78 7.62 7.66
C GLN A 151 -11.74 7.07 6.23
N SER A 152 -10.78 7.54 5.44
CA SER A 152 -10.45 7.07 4.10
C SER A 152 -11.61 7.16 3.07
N PRO A 153 -12.42 8.23 2.99
CA PRO A 153 -13.45 8.32 1.97
C PRO A 153 -12.84 8.46 0.57
N ASN A 154 -13.23 7.62 -0.37
CA ASN A 154 -12.61 7.57 -1.70
C ASN A 154 -12.78 8.86 -2.51
N THR A 155 -13.96 9.48 -2.46
CA THR A 155 -14.30 10.60 -3.33
C THR A 155 -13.53 11.88 -2.99
N ALA A 156 -13.17 12.08 -1.73
CA ALA A 156 -12.31 13.17 -1.30
C ALA A 156 -10.93 13.11 -1.98
N PHE A 157 -10.30 11.93 -1.96
CA PHE A 157 -8.99 11.74 -2.59
C PHE A 157 -9.05 11.67 -4.11
N ALA A 158 -10.18 11.22 -4.69
CA ALA A 158 -10.41 11.30 -6.13
C ALA A 158 -10.50 12.76 -6.61
N LYS A 159 -11.12 13.63 -5.81
CA LYS A 159 -11.11 15.08 -6.06
C LYS A 159 -9.73 15.69 -5.82
N LEU A 160 -9.03 15.25 -4.77
CA LEU A 160 -7.70 15.75 -4.44
C LEU A 160 -6.68 15.43 -5.55
N ILE A 161 -6.66 14.21 -6.07
CA ILE A 161 -5.77 13.84 -7.19
C ILE A 161 -6.12 14.59 -8.47
N GLN A 162 -7.39 14.94 -8.69
CA GLN A 162 -7.78 15.82 -9.80
C GLN A 162 -7.16 17.22 -9.67
N GLN A 163 -7.03 17.72 -8.44
CA GLN A 163 -6.48 19.05 -8.17
C GLN A 163 -4.94 19.06 -8.18
N THR A 164 -4.30 18.03 -7.61
CA THR A 164 -2.84 17.94 -7.56
C THR A 164 -2.24 17.45 -8.87
N GLY A 165 -2.97 16.63 -9.63
CA GLY A 165 -2.53 16.02 -10.88
C GLY A 165 -1.70 14.76 -10.68
N VAL A 166 -1.88 13.79 -11.58
CA VAL A 166 -1.25 12.47 -11.51
C VAL A 166 0.28 12.53 -11.54
N ALA A 167 0.87 13.49 -12.27
CA ALA A 167 2.32 13.60 -12.37
C ALA A 167 3.01 14.05 -11.07
N ARG A 168 2.28 14.68 -10.14
CA ARG A 168 2.81 15.14 -8.85
C ARG A 168 2.61 14.14 -7.72
N ALA A 169 1.68 13.22 -7.89
CA ALA A 169 1.21 12.32 -6.84
C ALA A 169 1.86 10.93 -6.92
#